data_AF-A0A807ZLN1-F1
#
_entry.id   AF-A0A807ZLN1-F1
#
_cell.length_a   1.000
_cell.length_b   1.000
_cell.length_c   1.000
_cell.angle_alpha   90.00
_cell.angle_beta   90.00
_cell.angle_gamma   90.00
#
_symmetry.space_group_name_H-M   'P 1'
#
loop_
_entity.id
_entity.type
_entity.pdbx_description
1 polymer ?
#
loop_
_entity_poly.entity_id
_entity_poly.type
_entity_poly.pdbx_seq_one_letter_code
_entity_poly.pdbx_strand_id
1 'polypeptide(L)' 'MADDKDIVVDFLNSKAASKSKFYFKDFTDLFPDKGPRDVKKILTKLVNEEVLEFWSSGSTTMYGLKGAGKQSHAEGED' A
#
# COMPACT_ATOMS: atom_id res chain seq x y z
N MET A 1 14.43 -3.01 -15.81
CA MET A 1 13.34 -3.67 -15.07
C MET A 1 12.85 -2.64 -14.07
N ALA A 2 11.57 -2.27 -14.10
CA ALA A 2 11.04 -1.39 -13.06
C ALA A 2 11.17 -2.11 -11.72
N ASP A 3 11.71 -1.43 -10.71
CA ASP A 3 11.82 -2.02 -9.38
C ASP A 3 10.42 -2.26 -8.83
N ASP A 4 10.23 -3.40 -8.12
CA ASP A 4 8.93 -3.74 -7.51
C ASP A 4 8.40 -2.59 -6.62
N LYS A 5 9.32 -1.83 -6.02
CA LYS A 5 9.04 -0.61 -5.26
C LYS A 5 8.37 0.46 -6.11
N ASP A 6 8.92 0.77 -7.28
CA ASP A 6 8.44 1.85 -8.14
C ASP A 6 7.02 1.55 -8.63
N ILE A 7 6.75 0.30 -8.99
CA ILE A 7 5.40 -0.16 -9.37
C ILE A 7 4.38 0.13 -8.26
N VAL A 8 4.72 -0.20 -7.01
CA VAL A 8 3.85 0.03 -5.86
C VAL A 8 3.67 1.53 -5.58
N VAL A 9 4.75 2.30 -5.59
CA VAL A 9 4.73 3.75 -5.33
C VAL A 9 3.95 4.49 -6.40
N ASP A 10 4.15 4.16 -7.68
CA ASP A 10 3.43 4.77 -8.81
C ASP A 10 1.95 4.44 -8.76
N PHE A 11 1.59 3.20 -8.45
CA PHE A 11 0.18 2.83 -8.24
C PHE A 11 -0.46 3.69 -7.15
N LEU A 12 0.20 3.83 -6.00
CA LEU A 12 -0.31 4.62 -4.88
C LEU A 12 -0.40 6.11 -5.24
N ASN A 13 0.63 6.68 -5.87
CA ASN A 13 0.63 8.07 -6.33
C ASN A 13 -0.48 8.33 -7.36
N SER A 14 -0.72 7.40 -8.28
CA SER A 14 -1.79 7.52 -9.29
C SER A 14 -3.20 7.57 -8.67
N LYS A 15 -3.35 7.05 -7.46
CA LYS A 15 -4.62 6.99 -6.74
C LYS A 15 -4.66 7.87 -5.48
N ALA A 16 -3.58 8.57 -5.16
CA ALA A 16 -3.42 9.36 -3.94
C ALA A 16 -4.48 10.46 -3.80
N ALA A 17 -5.02 10.95 -4.92
CA ALA A 17 -6.12 11.93 -4.93
C ALA A 17 -7.48 11.36 -4.47
N SER A 18 -7.66 10.03 -4.49
CA SER A 18 -8.94 9.38 -4.15
C SER A 18 -8.86 8.51 -2.91
N LYS A 19 -7.76 7.79 -2.70
CA LYS A 19 -7.58 6.88 -1.57
C LYS A 19 -6.13 6.90 -1.09
N SER A 20 -5.96 6.95 0.22
CA SER A 20 -4.65 6.90 0.89
C SER A 20 -4.17 5.48 1.19
N LYS A 21 -5.07 4.48 1.12
CA LYS A 21 -4.81 3.08 1.48
C LYS A 21 -5.58 2.11 0.59
N PHE A 22 -4.98 0.94 0.33
CA PHE A 22 -5.47 -0.12 -0.55
C PHE A 22 -5.36 -1.48 0.11
N TYR A 23 -6.21 -2.42 -0.27
CA TYR A 23 -6.17 -3.77 0.26
C TYR A 23 -5.01 -4.56 -0.33
N PHE A 24 -4.52 -5.55 0.41
CA PHE A 24 -3.49 -6.48 -0.06
C PHE A 24 -3.78 -7.04 -1.46
N LYS A 25 -5.05 -7.37 -1.73
CA LYS A 25 -5.50 -7.90 -3.03
C LYS A 25 -5.24 -6.92 -4.18
N ASP A 26 -5.37 -5.62 -3.96
CA ASP A 26 -5.12 -4.62 -5.01
C ASP A 26 -3.66 -4.69 -5.49
N PHE A 27 -2.72 -4.98 -4.59
CA PHE A 27 -1.31 -5.14 -4.94
C PHE A 27 -1.01 -6.48 -5.60
N THR A 28 -1.74 -7.55 -5.28
CA THR A 28 -1.56 -8.83 -6.00
C THR A 28 -1.96 -8.70 -7.46
N ASP A 29 -2.95 -7.86 -7.76
CA ASP A 29 -3.41 -7.60 -9.12
C ASP A 29 -2.38 -6.80 -9.94
N LEU A 30 -1.41 -6.11 -9.31
CA LEU A 30 -0.31 -5.38 -9.97
C LEU A 30 0.85 -6.28 -10.42
N PHE A 31 1.00 -7.45 -9.79
CA PHE A 31 2.08 -8.39 -10.06
C PHE A 31 1.50 -9.74 -10.49
N PRO A 32 0.92 -9.85 -11.70
CA PRO A 32 0.30 -11.09 -12.17
C PRO A 32 1.31 -12.26 -12.26
N ASP A 33 2.59 -11.95 -12.45
CA ASP A 33 3.68 -12.93 -12.50
C ASP A 33 4.19 -13.37 -11.12
N LYS A 34 3.76 -12.71 -10.03
CA LYS A 34 4.22 -13.00 -8.66
C LYS A 34 3.10 -13.62 -7.82
N GLY A 35 3.46 -14.63 -7.05
CA GLY A 35 2.54 -15.22 -6.09
C GLY A 35 2.22 -14.26 -4.93
N PRO A 36 1.09 -14.46 -4.23
CA PRO A 36 0.73 -13.63 -3.06
C PRO A 36 1.82 -13.58 -1.99
N ARG A 37 2.62 -14.64 -1.81
CA ARG A 37 3.73 -14.63 -0.84
C ARG A 37 4.83 -13.65 -1.22
N ASP A 38 5.13 -13.52 -2.51
CA ASP A 38 6.18 -12.63 -2.99
C ASP A 38 5.73 -11.17 -2.93
N VAL A 39 4.49 -10.90 -3.31
CA VAL A 39 3.86 -9.58 -3.12
C VAL A 39 3.87 -9.19 -1.65
N LYS A 40 3.52 -10.12 -0.74
CA LYS A 40 3.59 -9.86 0.70
C LYS A 40 5.01 -9.52 1.15
N LYS A 41 6.04 -10.24 0.69
CA LYS A 41 7.44 -9.92 1.02
C LYS A 41 7.85 -8.54 0.53
N ILE A 42 7.44 -8.15 -0.68
CA ILE A 42 7.69 -6.82 -1.25
C ILE A 42 7.07 -5.75 -0.33
N LEU A 43 5.77 -5.87 -0.02
CA LEU A 43 5.08 -4.89 0.82
C LEU A 43 5.66 -4.84 2.24
N THR A 44 5.97 -5.99 2.85
CA THR A 44 6.63 -6.03 4.16
C THR A 44 8.00 -5.36 4.14
N LYS A 45 8.80 -5.56 3.09
CA LYS A 45 10.08 -4.88 2.92
C LYS A 45 9.89 -3.36 2.86
N LEU A 46 8.92 -2.88 2.07
CA LEU A 46 8.63 -1.46 1.94
C LEU A 46 8.08 -0.83 3.22
N VAL A 47 7.34 -1.59 4.04
CA VAL A 47 6.92 -1.15 5.38
C VAL A 47 8.13 -1.02 6.31
N ASN A 48 9.05 -1.99 6.29
CA ASN A 48 10.28 -1.95 7.09
C ASN A 48 11.21 -0.80 6.67
N GLU A 49 11.22 -0.45 5.39
CA GLU A 49 11.94 0.72 4.84
C GLU A 49 11.21 2.05 5.08
N GLU A 50 10.10 2.05 5.82
CA GLU A 50 9.25 3.21 6.08
C GLU A 50 8.73 3.92 4.81
N VAL A 51 8.69 3.22 3.68
CA VAL A 51 8.09 3.70 2.44
C VAL A 51 6.56 3.57 2.51
N LEU A 52 6.09 2.47 3.08
CA LEU A 52 4.67 2.18 3.27
C LEU A 52 4.27 2.15 4.73
N GLU A 53 2.99 2.42 4.98
CA GLU A 53 2.32 2.11 6.22
C GLU A 53 1.42 0.88 6.06
N PHE A 54 1.29 0.14 7.15
CA PHE A 54 0.46 -1.04 7.26
C PHE A 54 -0.70 -0.75 8.21
N TRP A 55 -1.91 -1.15 7.81
CA TRP A 55 -3.08 -1.14 8.67
C TRP A 55 -3.76 -2.51 8.67
N SER A 56 -4.18 -2.95 9.86
CA SER A 56 -5.08 -4.09 10.00
C SER A 56 -6.52 -3.64 9.75
N SER A 57 -7.26 -4.31 8.88
CA SER A 57 -8.66 -4.03 8.58
C SER A 57 -9.46 -5.34 8.67
N GLY A 58 -9.81 -5.71 9.91
CA GLY A 58 -10.59 -6.92 10.20
C GLY A 58 -9.91 -8.19 9.70
N SER A 59 -10.52 -8.84 8.72
CA SER A 59 -10.01 -10.08 8.11
C SER A 59 -8.90 -9.87 7.06
N THR A 60 -8.55 -8.63 6.73
CA THR A 60 -7.57 -8.29 5.69
C THR A 60 -6.59 -7.21 6.14
N THR A 61 -5.62 -6.92 5.28
CA THR A 61 -4.55 -5.94 5.52
C THR A 61 -4.58 -4.88 4.43
N MET A 62 -4.29 -3.65 4.83
CA MET A 62 -4.20 -2.50 3.94
C MET A 62 -2.82 -1.88 3.97
N TYR A 63 -2.40 -1.32 2.85
CA TYR A 63 -1.12 -0.65 2.67
C TYR A 63 -1.32 0.66 1.91
N GLY A 64 -0.38 1.57 2.08
CA GLY A 64 -0.45 2.94 1.57
C GLY A 64 0.86 3.66 1.83
N LEU A 65 1.05 4.81 1.20
CA LEU A 65 2.29 5.58 1.38
C LEU A 65 2.41 6.06 2.83
N LYS A 66 3.64 6.04 3.36
CA LYS A 66 3.95 6.56 4.68
C LYS A 66 3.42 7.99 4.82
N GLY A 67 2.58 8.25 5.82
CA GLY A 67 2.00 9.57 6.06
C GLY A 67 0.73 9.89 5.26
N ALA A 68 0.34 9.08 4.27
CA ALA A 68 -0.92 9.25 3.54
C ALA A 68 -2.14 9.04 4.47
N GLY A 69 -2.01 8.19 5.49
CA GLY A 69 -3.06 7.97 6.50
C GLY A 69 -3.34 9.19 7.38
N LYS A 70 -2.36 10.08 7.59
CA LYS A 70 -2.54 11.31 8.37
C LYS A 70 -3.41 12.34 7.65
N GLN A 71 -3.42 12.34 6.30
CA GLN A 71 -4.28 13.27 5.55
C GLN A 71 -5.77 12.95 5.70
N SER A 72 -6.14 11.70 6.01
CA SER A 72 -7.54 11.31 6.23
C SER A 72 -8.01 11.50 7.68
N HIS A 73 -7.13 11.86 8.62
CA HIS A 73 -7.47 12.11 10.03
C HIS A 73 -7.56 13.62 10.33
N ALA A 74 -7.89 14.42 9.31
CA ALA A 74 -8.27 15.84 9.44
C ALA A 74 -9.79 16.05 9.26
N GLU A 75 -10.57 15.00 9.09
CA GLU A 75 -12.04 15.06 9.03
C GLU A 75 -12.61 14.05 10.03
N GLY A 76 -13.16 14.56 11.14
CA GLY A 76 -13.94 13.77 12.10
C GLY A 76 -13.33 13.61 13.50
N GLU A 77 -12.83 14.69 14.10
CA GLU A 77 -13.04 14.86 15.54
C GLU A 77 -14.44 15.47 15.72
N ASP A 78 -15.41 14.63 16.08
CA ASP A 78 -16.45 14.90 17.08
C ASP A 78 -16.77 13.58 17.80
#